data_AF-A0A1Q9CT72-F1
#
_entry.id   AF-A0A1Q9CT72-F1
#
_cell.length_a   1.000
_cell.length_b   1.000
_cell.length_c   1.000
_cell.angle_alpha   90.00
_cell.angle_beta   90.00
_cell.angle_gamma   90.00
#
_symmetry.space_group_name_H-M   'P 1'
#
loop_
_entity.id
_entity.type
_entity.pdbx_description
1 polymer ?
#
loop_
_entity_poly.entity_id
_entity_poly.type
_entity_poly.pdbx_seq_one_letter_code
_entity_poly.pdbx_strand_id
1 'polypeptide(L)'
;MNGLRVGPLAWFRELGETLRKLGFQVTADSTVYRKVIREKGVDAIVLVLAYVDDILVFSTVASVAEKVFADLSKAFKMKRTGTLERKAKSACADEYQIPKAAKLPKLERLWTSLEGKAVAMTHEAYQRYRRVLGKLSWMALTRPDLQFAVGFLARSQSNPDSRSEDCMRAVLRWVLSLGDRVQKIPAVWVDYVAASSLPTIDCFCDASWNLPSVSGGIISWQMNLIKSFSRKQSVVALSSAEAELSALVETVKE
;
A
#
# COMPACT_ATOMS: atom_id res chain seq x y z
N MET A 1 18.14 9.13 24.62
CA MET A 1 18.97 8.64 23.48
C MET A 1 18.67 9.34 22.16
N ASN A 2 17.50 9.98 22.01
CA ASN A 2 17.14 10.68 20.77
C ASN A 2 18.02 11.93 20.62
N GLY A 3 18.96 11.91 19.66
CA GLY A 3 19.93 12.99 19.41
C GLY A 3 21.34 12.53 19.05
N LEU A 4 21.71 11.28 19.32
CA LEU A 4 22.98 10.70 18.88
C LEU A 4 22.80 9.92 17.58
N ARG A 5 23.71 10.12 16.61
CA ARG A 5 23.69 9.45 15.29
C ARG A 5 23.64 7.92 15.39
N VAL A 6 24.19 7.34 16.45
CA VAL A 6 24.21 5.89 16.73
C VAL A 6 23.06 5.39 17.61
N GLY A 7 22.30 6.29 18.24
CA GLY A 7 21.21 5.94 19.16
C GLY A 7 20.16 5.00 18.55
N PRO A 8 19.59 5.32 17.37
CA PRO A 8 18.58 4.47 16.72
C PRO A 8 19.09 3.07 16.38
N LEU A 9 20.36 2.95 15.94
CA LEU A 9 20.95 1.66 15.60
C LEU A 9 21.21 0.81 16.85
N ALA A 10 21.71 1.43 17.93
CA ALA A 10 21.91 0.74 19.20
C ALA A 10 20.58 0.24 19.78
N TRP A 11 19.55 1.09 19.75
CA TRP A 11 18.19 0.72 20.14
C TRP A 11 17.66 -0.48 19.34
N PHE A 12 17.79 -0.42 18.01
CA PHE A 12 17.33 -1.51 17.14
C PHE A 12 18.04 -2.83 17.44
N ARG A 13 19.35 -2.80 17.71
CA ARG A 13 20.13 -3.99 18.10
C ARG A 13 19.68 -4.56 19.44
N GLU A 14 19.52 -3.72 20.44
CA GLU A 14 19.08 -4.11 21.79
C GLU A 14 17.67 -4.74 21.76
N LEU A 15 16.75 -4.12 21.03
CA LEU A 15 15.41 -4.64 20.81
C LEU A 15 15.46 -6.01 20.12
N GLY A 16 16.26 -6.12 19.04
CA GLY A 16 16.41 -7.37 18.30
C GLY A 16 17.03 -8.50 19.12
N GLU A 17 18.01 -8.21 19.98
CA GLU A 17 18.58 -9.18 20.91
C GLU A 17 17.57 -9.63 21.97
N THR A 18 16.81 -8.69 22.54
CA THR A 18 15.77 -9.01 23.51
C THR A 18 14.67 -9.87 22.89
N LEU A 19 14.21 -9.54 21.68
CA LEU A 19 13.23 -10.35 20.95
C LEU A 19 13.76 -11.76 20.64
N ARG A 20 15.02 -11.88 20.24
CA ARG A 20 15.67 -13.19 20.05
C ARG A 20 15.75 -14.00 21.35
N LYS A 21 16.09 -13.37 22.49
CA LYS A 21 16.07 -14.01 23.82
C LYS A 21 14.65 -14.46 24.21
N LEU A 22 13.63 -13.71 23.81
CA LEU A 22 12.22 -14.09 23.95
C LEU A 22 11.78 -15.16 22.93
N GLY A 23 12.68 -15.67 22.09
CA GLY A 23 12.42 -16.74 21.13
C GLY A 23 11.76 -16.30 19.82
N PHE A 24 11.81 -15.00 19.49
CA PHE A 24 11.42 -14.52 18.17
C PHE A 24 12.54 -14.73 17.14
N GLN A 25 12.14 -14.98 15.91
CA GLN A 25 13.02 -15.11 14.76
C GLN A 25 12.84 -13.91 13.83
N VAL A 26 13.93 -13.46 13.20
CA VAL A 26 13.89 -12.41 12.18
C VAL A 26 13.24 -12.97 10.92
N THR A 27 12.44 -12.18 10.22
CA THR A 27 11.84 -12.55 8.93
C THR A 27 12.72 -12.08 7.76
N ALA A 28 12.20 -12.09 6.53
CA ALA A 28 12.89 -11.51 5.37
C ALA A 28 13.11 -10.00 5.54
N ASP A 29 12.21 -9.32 6.26
CA ASP A 29 12.42 -7.94 6.70
C ASP A 29 13.08 -7.92 8.08
N SER A 30 14.25 -7.26 8.15
CA SER A 30 15.04 -7.16 9.39
C SER A 30 14.30 -6.49 10.55
N THR A 31 13.27 -5.69 10.25
CA THR A 31 12.47 -4.96 11.24
C THR A 31 11.26 -5.75 11.73
N VAL A 32 11.00 -6.92 11.13
CA VAL A 32 9.86 -7.78 11.43
C VAL A 32 10.33 -9.09 12.05
N TYR A 33 9.83 -9.36 13.24
CA TYR A 33 10.13 -10.54 14.04
C TYR A 33 8.90 -11.42 14.16
N ARG A 34 9.05 -12.74 14.04
CA ARG A 34 7.96 -13.72 14.10
C ARG A 34 8.20 -14.73 15.21
N LYS A 35 7.12 -15.11 15.90
CA LYS A 35 7.10 -16.26 16.82
C LYS A 35 5.74 -16.97 16.73
N VAL A 36 5.73 -18.28 16.95
CA VAL A 36 4.49 -19.04 17.16
C VAL A 36 4.39 -19.37 18.65
N ILE A 37 3.26 -19.05 19.26
CA ILE A 37 2.99 -19.31 20.68
C ILE A 37 1.73 -20.14 20.77
N ARG A 38 1.82 -21.31 21.41
CA ARG A 38 0.66 -22.17 21.64
C ARG A 38 -0.09 -21.72 22.88
N GLU A 39 -1.36 -21.34 22.74
CA GLU A 39 -2.24 -20.95 23.84
C GLU A 39 -3.56 -21.72 23.75
N LYS A 40 -3.92 -22.41 24.85
CA LYS A 40 -5.16 -23.21 24.94
C LYS A 40 -5.35 -24.18 23.77
N GLY A 41 -4.26 -24.78 23.30
CA GLY A 41 -4.26 -25.72 22.18
C GLY A 41 -4.20 -25.09 20.78
N VAL A 42 -4.33 -23.76 20.66
CA VAL A 42 -4.28 -23.01 19.39
C VAL A 42 -2.88 -22.42 19.18
N ASP A 43 -2.33 -22.58 17.98
CA ASP A 43 -1.07 -21.94 17.59
C ASP A 43 -1.34 -20.49 17.17
N ALA A 44 -0.93 -19.54 18.01
CA ALA A 44 -1.01 -18.12 17.70
C ALA A 44 0.25 -17.66 16.96
N ILE A 45 0.06 -17.05 15.79
CA ILE A 45 1.16 -16.41 15.07
C ILE A 45 1.29 -14.99 15.62
N VAL A 46 2.48 -14.65 16.09
CA VAL A 46 2.83 -13.32 16.57
C VAL A 46 3.85 -12.67 15.63
N LEU A 47 3.59 -11.43 15.27
CA LEU A 47 4.54 -10.56 14.58
C LEU A 47 4.84 -9.34 15.44
N VAL A 48 6.12 -8.98 15.55
CA VAL A 48 6.57 -7.74 16.17
C VAL A 48 7.28 -6.94 15.09
N LEU A 49 6.72 -5.79 14.75
CA LEU A 49 7.31 -4.86 13.78
C LEU A 49 7.88 -3.66 14.54
N ALA A 50 9.12 -3.30 14.26
CA ALA A 50 9.79 -2.16 14.87
C ALA A 50 10.03 -1.07 13.82
N TYR A 51 9.48 0.12 14.04
CA TYR A 51 9.72 1.28 13.19
C TYR A 51 10.24 2.44 14.05
N VAL A 52 11.55 2.65 14.02
CA VAL A 52 12.24 3.64 14.87
C VAL A 52 11.91 3.37 16.35
N ASP A 53 11.13 4.23 16.99
CA ASP A 53 10.76 4.15 18.40
C ASP A 53 9.40 3.45 18.60
N ASP A 54 8.63 3.24 17.51
CA ASP A 54 7.32 2.61 17.55
C ASP A 54 7.42 1.10 17.34
N ILE A 55 6.70 0.35 18.18
CA ILE A 55 6.62 -1.11 18.09
C ILE A 55 5.16 -1.51 17.89
N LEU A 56 4.89 -2.25 16.83
CA LEU A 56 3.60 -2.86 16.57
C LEU A 56 3.66 -4.35 16.90
N VAL A 57 2.82 -4.78 17.84
CA VAL A 57 2.64 -6.21 18.17
C VAL A 57 1.33 -6.67 17.55
N PHE A 58 1.42 -7.66 16.66
CA PHE A 58 0.28 -8.32 16.03
C PHE A 58 0.23 -9.78 16.47
N SER A 59 -0.97 -10.29 16.73
CA SER A 59 -1.20 -11.70 17.01
C SER A 59 -2.54 -12.14 16.44
N THR A 60 -2.63 -13.40 15.99
CA THR A 60 -3.92 -14.03 15.65
C THR A 60 -4.81 -14.25 16.89
N VAL A 61 -4.24 -14.22 18.10
CA VAL A 61 -4.94 -14.35 19.37
C VAL A 61 -4.62 -13.16 20.27
N ALA A 62 -5.65 -12.41 20.67
CA ALA A 62 -5.50 -11.14 21.40
C ALA A 62 -4.77 -11.28 22.75
N SER A 63 -5.07 -12.33 23.54
CA SER A 63 -4.39 -12.59 24.82
C SER A 63 -2.89 -12.82 24.65
N VAL A 64 -2.45 -13.40 23.53
CA VAL A 64 -1.03 -13.60 23.23
C VAL A 64 -0.34 -12.26 22.94
N ALA A 65 -0.98 -11.34 22.22
CA ALA A 65 -0.42 -10.00 21.98
C ALA A 65 -0.22 -9.25 23.29
N GLU A 66 -1.18 -9.32 24.22
CA GLU A 66 -1.07 -8.70 25.55
C GLU A 66 0.09 -9.28 26.36
N LYS A 67 0.29 -10.61 26.33
CA LYS A 67 1.43 -11.26 27.00
C LYS A 67 2.76 -10.79 26.44
N VAL A 68 2.89 -10.73 25.11
CA VAL A 68 4.12 -10.26 24.44
C VAL A 68 4.39 -8.80 24.77
N PHE A 69 3.36 -7.95 24.80
CA PHE A 69 3.50 -6.56 25.23
C PHE A 69 3.96 -6.47 26.69
N ALA A 70 3.41 -7.29 27.59
CA ALA A 70 3.82 -7.34 28.98
C ALA A 70 5.27 -7.82 29.15
N ASP A 71 5.70 -8.82 28.38
CA ASP A 71 7.08 -9.30 28.41
C ASP A 71 8.07 -8.26 27.89
N LEU A 72 7.74 -7.55 26.81
CA LEU A 72 8.54 -6.43 26.32
C LEU A 72 8.58 -5.27 27.33
N SER A 73 7.47 -5.01 28.03
CA SER A 73 7.39 -3.96 29.06
C SER A 73 8.23 -4.27 30.31
N LYS A 74 8.65 -5.52 30.53
CA LYS A 74 9.60 -5.88 31.58
C LYS A 74 11.03 -5.47 31.22
N ALA A 75 11.38 -5.55 29.93
CA ALA A 75 12.71 -5.20 29.44
C ALA A 75 12.85 -3.70 29.13
N PHE A 76 11.77 -3.08 28.66
CA PHE A 76 11.78 -1.70 28.18
C PHE A 76 10.68 -0.86 28.83
N LYS A 77 10.99 0.41 29.10
CA LYS A 77 9.98 1.38 29.52
C LYS A 77 9.12 1.77 28.32
N MET A 78 8.01 1.07 28.14
CA MET A 78 7.10 1.25 27.01
C MET A 78 5.83 1.99 27.41
N LYS A 79 5.25 2.75 26.47
CA LYS A 79 3.93 3.34 26.58
C LYS A 79 3.01 2.72 25.53
N ARG A 80 1.82 2.31 25.92
CA ARG A 80 0.77 1.89 24.96
C ARG A 80 0.20 3.14 24.29
N THR A 81 0.47 3.28 22.99
CA THR A 81 -0.04 4.41 22.17
C THR A 81 -1.49 4.18 21.72
N GLY A 82 -1.90 2.93 21.53
CA GLY A 82 -3.27 2.57 21.19
C GLY A 82 -3.36 1.16 20.61
N THR A 83 -4.58 0.77 20.24
CA THR A 83 -4.84 -0.49 19.52
C THR A 83 -5.25 -0.16 18.10
N LEU A 84 -4.56 -0.77 17.13
CA LEU A 84 -4.95 -0.70 15.73
C LEU A 84 -6.08 -1.70 15.47
N GLU A 85 -7.31 -1.21 15.56
CA GLU A 85 -8.47 -1.94 15.10
C GLU A 85 -8.67 -1.68 13.60
N ARG A 86 -9.22 -2.67 12.89
CA ARG A 86 -9.67 -2.49 11.51
C ARG A 86 -10.87 -1.53 11.50
N LYS A 87 -10.63 -0.22 11.59
CA LYS A 87 -11.67 0.80 11.50
C LYS A 87 -12.04 1.00 10.03
N ALA A 88 -13.31 0.82 9.70
CA ALA A 88 -13.85 1.01 8.34
C ALA A 88 -13.87 2.49 7.86
N LYS A 89 -13.29 3.43 8.62
CA LYS A 89 -13.29 4.87 8.34
C LYS A 89 -11.85 5.33 8.15
N SER A 90 -11.50 5.78 6.94
CA SER A 90 -10.19 6.37 6.66
C SER A 90 -10.21 7.87 6.99
N ALA A 91 -9.14 8.40 7.59
CA ALA A 91 -9.00 9.84 7.84
C ALA A 91 -9.16 10.69 6.56
N CYS A 92 -8.80 10.14 5.39
CA CYS A 92 -8.96 10.80 4.09
C CYS A 92 -10.43 10.99 3.66
N ALA A 93 -11.33 10.14 4.16
CA ALA A 93 -12.76 10.21 3.87
C ALA A 93 -13.44 11.36 4.58
N ASP A 94 -13.07 11.54 5.84
CA ASP A 94 -13.62 12.55 6.72
C ASP A 94 -13.22 13.96 6.23
N GLU A 95 -11.99 14.11 5.70
CA GLU A 95 -11.50 15.34 5.06
C GLU A 95 -12.34 15.77 3.83
N TYR A 96 -13.06 14.84 3.19
CA TYR A 96 -13.88 15.11 2.00
C TYR A 96 -15.40 14.89 2.18
N GLN A 97 -15.86 14.42 3.35
CA GLN A 97 -17.29 14.21 3.70
C GLN A 97 -18.06 13.35 2.69
N ILE A 98 -17.52 12.19 2.27
CA ILE A 98 -18.05 11.47 1.10
C ILE A 98 -18.85 10.19 1.41
N PRO A 99 -20.02 9.96 0.76
CA PRO A 99 -20.72 8.67 0.81
C PRO A 99 -19.99 7.56 0.04
N LYS A 100 -20.14 6.30 0.48
CA LYS A 100 -19.55 5.12 -0.18
C LYS A 100 -20.12 4.92 -1.59
N ALA A 101 -19.27 4.64 -2.58
CA ALA A 101 -19.70 4.25 -3.92
C ALA A 101 -18.91 3.00 -4.38
N ALA A 102 -19.61 1.99 -4.93
CA ALA A 102 -19.05 0.64 -5.10
C ALA A 102 -18.27 0.40 -6.40
N LYS A 103 -18.34 1.29 -7.40
CA LYS A 103 -17.73 1.07 -8.73
C LYS A 103 -16.43 1.84 -8.88
N LEU A 104 -15.41 1.20 -9.44
CA LEU A 104 -14.16 1.85 -9.86
C LEU A 104 -14.52 3.03 -10.80
N PRO A 105 -14.11 4.27 -10.47
CA PRO A 105 -14.46 5.41 -11.30
C PRO A 105 -13.72 5.34 -12.63
N LYS A 106 -14.45 5.49 -13.73
CA LYS A 106 -13.86 5.68 -15.07
C LYS A 106 -13.36 7.11 -15.19
N LEU A 107 -12.17 7.37 -14.65
CA LEU A 107 -11.62 8.72 -14.47
C LEU A 107 -11.52 9.52 -15.77
N GLU A 108 -11.08 8.91 -16.86
CA GLU A 108 -10.98 9.59 -18.16
C GLU A 108 -12.35 10.08 -18.64
N ARG A 109 -13.39 9.24 -18.54
CA ARG A 109 -14.76 9.63 -18.93
C ARG A 109 -15.32 10.72 -18.03
N LEU A 110 -15.06 10.63 -16.71
CA LEU A 110 -15.47 11.65 -15.76
C LEU A 110 -14.80 12.99 -16.09
N TRP A 111 -13.50 12.97 -16.35
CA TRP A 111 -12.73 14.15 -16.72
C TRP A 111 -13.30 14.83 -17.97
N THR A 112 -13.53 14.08 -19.05
CA THR A 112 -14.13 14.61 -20.28
C THR A 112 -15.54 15.17 -20.04
N SER A 113 -16.36 14.54 -19.20
CA SER A 113 -17.70 15.05 -18.88
C SER A 113 -17.71 16.37 -18.10
N LEU A 114 -16.57 16.75 -17.52
CA LEU A 114 -16.37 17.97 -16.77
C LEU A 114 -15.60 19.03 -17.56
N GLU A 115 -15.31 18.80 -18.84
CA GLU A 115 -14.70 19.81 -19.72
C GLU A 115 -15.54 21.08 -19.77
N GLY A 116 -14.87 22.24 -19.73
CA GLY A 116 -15.51 23.56 -19.65
C GLY A 116 -15.99 23.98 -18.26
N LYS A 117 -15.96 23.11 -17.25
CA LYS A 117 -16.35 23.42 -15.85
C LYS A 117 -15.15 23.61 -14.91
N ALA A 118 -13.96 23.86 -15.47
CA ALA A 118 -12.73 24.02 -14.72
C ALA A 118 -12.74 25.36 -13.97
N VAL A 119 -12.78 25.30 -12.65
CA VAL A 119 -12.67 26.46 -11.77
C VAL A 119 -11.36 26.34 -11.00
N ALA A 120 -10.62 27.45 -10.94
CA ALA A 120 -9.39 27.53 -10.15
C ALA A 120 -9.70 27.29 -8.66
N MET A 121 -8.89 26.47 -8.03
CA MET A 121 -9.04 26.13 -6.61
C MET A 121 -8.41 27.18 -5.70
N THR A 122 -8.91 27.31 -4.46
CA THR A 122 -8.26 28.12 -3.43
C THR A 122 -6.94 27.48 -2.98
N HIS A 123 -6.08 28.26 -2.32
CA HIS A 123 -4.79 27.78 -1.83
C HIS A 123 -4.94 26.62 -0.83
N GLU A 124 -5.96 26.68 0.03
CA GLU A 124 -6.26 25.63 1.01
C GLU A 124 -6.67 24.33 0.33
N ALA A 125 -7.51 24.42 -0.71
CA ALA A 125 -7.95 23.26 -1.48
C ALA A 125 -6.77 22.63 -2.25
N TYR A 126 -5.84 23.45 -2.74
CA TYR A 126 -4.59 23.01 -3.38
C TYR A 126 -3.72 22.18 -2.43
N GLN A 127 -3.50 22.68 -1.21
CA GLN A 127 -2.73 21.97 -0.19
C GLN A 127 -3.40 20.66 0.22
N ARG A 128 -4.73 20.66 0.39
CA ARG A 128 -5.51 19.46 0.71
C ARG A 128 -5.37 18.41 -0.40
N TYR A 129 -5.51 18.81 -1.66
CA TYR A 129 -5.37 17.91 -2.81
C TYR A 129 -4.03 17.18 -2.82
N ARG A 130 -2.93 17.94 -2.67
CA ARG A 130 -1.57 17.37 -2.65
C ARG A 130 -1.33 16.44 -1.47
N ARG A 131 -1.82 16.81 -0.29
CA ARG A 131 -1.71 16.00 0.92
C ARG A 131 -2.42 14.66 0.76
N VAL A 132 -3.64 14.68 0.22
CA VAL A 132 -4.44 13.46 0.02
C VAL A 132 -3.87 12.62 -1.12
N LEU A 133 -3.40 13.23 -2.20
CA LEU A 133 -2.68 12.53 -3.26
C LEU A 133 -1.44 11.80 -2.72
N GLY A 134 -0.67 12.44 -1.84
CA GLY A 134 0.47 11.80 -1.18
C GLY A 134 0.08 10.58 -0.34
N LYS A 135 -1.00 10.70 0.46
CA LYS A 135 -1.55 9.56 1.23
C LYS A 135 -2.02 8.42 0.33
N LEU A 136 -2.69 8.73 -0.78
CA LEU A 136 -3.12 7.73 -1.78
C LEU A 136 -1.94 7.09 -2.50
N SER A 137 -0.90 7.86 -2.82
CA SER A 137 0.32 7.34 -3.45
C SER A 137 1.05 6.37 -2.54
N TRP A 138 1.13 6.66 -1.23
CA TRP A 138 1.66 5.70 -0.26
C TRP A 138 0.83 4.42 -0.19
N MET A 139 -0.50 4.54 -0.20
CA MET A 139 -1.41 3.38 -0.24
C MET A 139 -1.26 2.56 -1.52
N ALA A 140 -0.99 3.19 -2.67
CA ALA A 140 -0.84 2.53 -3.96
C ALA A 140 0.36 1.57 -4.02
N LEU A 141 1.37 1.74 -3.17
CA LEU A 141 2.55 0.86 -3.12
C LEU A 141 2.18 -0.62 -2.99
N THR A 142 1.15 -0.93 -2.20
CA THR A 142 0.64 -2.30 -1.99
C THR A 142 -0.72 -2.55 -2.65
N ARG A 143 -1.22 -1.58 -3.42
CA ARG A 143 -2.54 -1.59 -4.07
C ARG A 143 -2.39 -1.29 -5.57
N PRO A 144 -2.07 -2.30 -6.40
CA PRO A 144 -1.91 -2.16 -7.86
C PRO A 144 -3.11 -1.50 -8.55
N ASP A 145 -4.32 -1.73 -8.05
CA ASP A 145 -5.55 -1.17 -8.59
C ASP A 145 -5.71 0.34 -8.34
N LEU A 146 -4.88 0.95 -7.47
CA LEU A 146 -4.79 2.40 -7.30
C LEU A 146 -3.74 3.06 -8.19
N GLN A 147 -2.82 2.30 -8.79
CA GLN A 147 -1.66 2.83 -9.52
C GLN A 147 -2.09 3.79 -10.64
N PHE A 148 -3.06 3.36 -11.47
CA PHE A 148 -3.59 4.21 -12.53
C PHE A 148 -4.26 5.48 -11.98
N ALA A 149 -5.08 5.35 -10.94
CA ALA A 149 -5.83 6.47 -10.39
C ALA A 149 -4.90 7.53 -9.78
N VAL A 150 -3.86 7.11 -9.05
CA VAL A 150 -2.83 8.00 -8.51
C VAL A 150 -2.05 8.66 -9.64
N GLY A 151 -1.60 7.89 -10.64
CA GLY A 151 -0.90 8.42 -11.81
C GLY A 151 -1.75 9.38 -12.64
N PHE A 152 -3.08 9.20 -12.67
CA PHE A 152 -4.01 10.13 -13.30
C PHE A 152 -4.11 11.45 -12.54
N LEU A 153 -4.36 11.39 -11.23
CA LEU A 153 -4.50 12.56 -10.36
C LEU A 153 -3.19 13.37 -10.24
N ALA A 154 -2.04 12.70 -10.24
CA ALA A 154 -0.74 13.35 -10.18
C ALA A 154 -0.47 14.31 -11.36
N ARG A 155 -1.14 14.13 -12.50
CA ARG A 155 -1.01 15.02 -13.67
C ARG A 155 -1.42 16.46 -13.37
N SER A 156 -2.39 16.64 -12.48
CA SER A 156 -2.88 17.95 -12.05
C SER A 156 -2.23 18.44 -10.74
N GLN A 157 -1.19 17.78 -10.22
CA GLN A 157 -0.57 18.16 -8.94
C GLN A 157 0.04 19.58 -8.95
N SER A 158 0.57 20.04 -10.08
CA SER A 158 1.15 21.38 -10.23
C SER A 158 0.10 22.48 -10.31
N ASN A 159 -1.10 22.16 -10.81
CA ASN A 159 -2.21 23.10 -10.91
C ASN A 159 -3.56 22.34 -10.90
N PRO A 160 -4.07 21.94 -9.72
CA PRO A 160 -5.33 21.25 -9.58
C PRO A 160 -6.49 22.22 -9.77
N ASP A 161 -7.52 21.73 -10.45
CA ASP A 161 -8.78 22.42 -10.71
C ASP A 161 -9.97 21.64 -10.10
N SER A 162 -11.17 22.23 -10.17
CA SER A 162 -12.40 21.58 -9.72
C SER A 162 -12.61 20.16 -10.29
N ARG A 163 -12.20 19.91 -11.55
CA ARG A 163 -12.33 18.59 -12.20
C ARG A 163 -11.44 17.55 -11.52
N SER A 164 -10.20 17.94 -11.21
CA SER A 164 -9.26 17.10 -10.49
C SER A 164 -9.76 16.77 -9.08
N GLU A 165 -10.42 17.73 -8.42
CA GLU A 165 -11.03 17.53 -7.10
C GLU A 165 -12.21 16.54 -7.17
N ASP A 166 -13.06 16.65 -8.19
CA ASP A 166 -14.17 15.70 -8.39
C ASP A 166 -13.66 14.29 -8.71
N CYS A 167 -12.61 14.17 -9.51
CA CYS A 167 -11.94 12.89 -9.76
C CYS A 167 -11.34 12.31 -8.47
N MET A 168 -10.67 13.13 -7.66
CA MET A 168 -10.13 12.73 -6.35
C MET A 168 -11.25 12.22 -5.44
N ARG A 169 -12.37 12.95 -5.36
CA ARG A 169 -13.55 12.54 -4.59
C ARG A 169 -14.06 11.19 -5.08
N ALA A 170 -14.17 10.97 -6.39
CA ALA A 170 -14.64 9.71 -6.94
C ALA A 170 -13.73 8.53 -6.56
N VAL A 171 -12.40 8.71 -6.60
CA VAL A 171 -11.43 7.69 -6.16
C VAL A 171 -11.57 7.39 -4.67
N LEU A 172 -11.65 8.43 -3.83
CA LEU A 172 -11.82 8.26 -2.38
C LEU A 172 -13.13 7.52 -2.05
N ARG A 173 -14.24 7.85 -2.70
CA ARG A 173 -15.53 7.11 -2.54
C ARG A 173 -15.37 5.63 -2.79
N TRP A 174 -14.66 5.29 -3.86
CA TRP A 174 -14.42 3.91 -4.24
C TRP A 174 -13.49 3.20 -3.27
N VAL A 175 -12.35 3.80 -2.91
CA VAL A 175 -11.41 3.24 -1.92
C VAL A 175 -12.11 2.94 -0.60
N LEU A 176 -13.02 3.81 -0.16
CA LEU A 176 -13.79 3.62 1.07
C LEU A 176 -14.80 2.47 1.00
N SER A 177 -15.29 2.16 -0.20
CA SER A 177 -16.14 0.98 -0.40
C SER A 177 -15.37 -0.34 -0.28
N LEU A 178 -14.03 -0.30 -0.28
CA LEU A 178 -13.15 -1.47 -0.23
C LEU A 178 -12.53 -1.73 1.14
N GLY A 179 -12.87 -0.96 2.19
CA GLY A 179 -12.19 -1.07 3.50
C GLY A 179 -12.30 -2.45 4.17
N ASP A 180 -13.33 -3.23 3.83
CA ASP A 180 -13.57 -4.60 4.28
C ASP A 180 -12.95 -5.66 3.37
N ARG A 181 -12.32 -5.26 2.26
CA ARG A 181 -11.69 -6.17 1.29
C ARG A 181 -10.17 -6.18 1.47
N VAL A 182 -9.57 -7.31 1.15
CA VAL A 182 -8.12 -7.47 1.04
C VAL A 182 -7.81 -7.97 -0.36
N GLN A 183 -6.71 -7.48 -0.92
CA GLN A 183 -6.24 -8.02 -2.19
C GLN A 183 -5.60 -9.38 -1.95
N LYS A 184 -5.95 -10.35 -2.77
CA LYS A 184 -5.33 -11.68 -2.78
C LYS A 184 -4.75 -11.92 -4.17
N ILE A 185 -3.48 -12.31 -4.22
CA ILE A 185 -2.77 -12.71 -5.43
C ILE A 185 -2.21 -14.12 -5.15
N PRO A 186 -2.50 -15.14 -5.98
CA PRO A 186 -3.40 -15.08 -7.13
C PRO A 186 -4.87 -14.97 -6.69
N ALA A 187 -5.78 -14.78 -7.64
CA ALA A 187 -7.21 -14.81 -7.36
C ALA A 187 -7.64 -16.17 -6.82
N VAL A 188 -8.68 -16.20 -5.97
CA VAL A 188 -9.10 -17.41 -5.22
C VAL A 188 -9.44 -18.60 -6.12
N TRP A 189 -9.90 -18.34 -7.34
CA TRP A 189 -10.31 -19.35 -8.32
C TRP A 189 -9.18 -19.78 -9.27
N VAL A 190 -7.97 -19.24 -9.11
CA VAL A 190 -6.83 -19.64 -9.92
C VAL A 190 -6.13 -20.78 -9.18
N ASP A 191 -6.29 -22.00 -9.69
CA ASP A 191 -5.49 -23.16 -9.31
C ASP A 191 -4.07 -22.98 -9.87
N TYR A 192 -3.30 -22.09 -9.25
CA TYR A 192 -1.89 -21.97 -9.54
C TYR A 192 -1.16 -23.10 -8.85
N VAL A 193 -1.05 -24.23 -9.55
CA VAL A 193 -0.07 -25.25 -9.21
C VAL A 193 1.27 -24.56 -9.30
N ALA A 194 2.00 -24.46 -8.18
CA ALA A 194 3.38 -23.98 -8.18
C ALA A 194 4.18 -24.91 -9.11
N ALA A 195 4.26 -24.54 -10.39
CA ALA A 195 4.79 -25.39 -11.45
C ALA A 195 6.29 -25.64 -11.28
N SER A 196 6.94 -24.93 -10.37
CA SER A 196 8.34 -25.12 -10.02
C SER A 196 8.56 -25.09 -8.51
N SER A 197 9.34 -26.05 -8.01
CA SER A 197 9.92 -26.03 -6.66
C SER A 197 10.99 -24.94 -6.48
N LEU A 198 11.33 -24.22 -7.56
CA LEU A 198 12.29 -23.13 -7.56
C LEU A 198 11.59 -21.80 -7.29
N PRO A 199 12.20 -20.89 -6.51
CA PRO A 199 11.68 -19.54 -6.33
C PRO A 199 11.72 -18.78 -7.66
N THR A 200 10.55 -18.50 -8.24
CA THR A 200 10.42 -17.69 -9.46
C THR A 200 9.97 -16.28 -9.15
N ILE A 201 10.42 -15.35 -9.98
CA ILE A 201 9.87 -14.00 -10.10
C ILE A 201 8.90 -14.04 -11.28
N ASP A 202 7.62 -13.79 -11.00
CA ASP A 202 6.57 -13.77 -12.00
C ASP A 202 6.18 -12.31 -12.29
N CYS A 203 6.27 -11.93 -13.56
CA CYS A 203 5.98 -10.59 -14.04
C CYS A 203 4.78 -10.63 -14.98
N PHE A 204 3.78 -9.79 -14.71
CA PHE A 204 2.63 -9.58 -15.58
C PHE A 204 2.64 -8.13 -16.05
N CYS A 205 2.44 -7.91 -17.34
CA CYS A 205 2.39 -6.58 -17.94
C CYS A 205 1.16 -6.46 -18.83
N ASP A 206 0.64 -5.24 -18.93
CA ASP A 206 -0.47 -4.90 -19.81
C ASP A 206 -0.31 -3.45 -20.30
N ALA A 207 -0.95 -3.11 -21.43
CA ALA A 207 -0.95 -1.76 -21.98
C ALA A 207 -2.36 -1.34 -22.41
N SER A 208 -2.77 -0.15 -21.96
CA SER A 208 -3.93 0.54 -22.52
C SER A 208 -3.48 1.42 -23.68
N TRP A 209 -3.80 1.01 -24.90
CA TRP A 209 -3.50 1.78 -26.11
C TRP A 209 -4.37 3.04 -26.18
N ASN A 210 -3.72 4.20 -26.02
CA ASN A 210 -4.28 5.54 -26.02
C ASN A 210 -3.22 6.54 -26.52
N LEU A 211 -3.56 7.84 -26.62
CA LEU A 211 -2.64 8.92 -26.99
C LEU A 211 -2.37 9.85 -25.79
N PRO A 212 -1.26 9.71 -25.04
CA PRO A 212 -0.27 8.62 -25.07
C PRO A 212 -0.76 7.37 -24.32
N SER A 213 -0.17 6.22 -24.66
CA SER A 213 -0.52 4.92 -24.10
C SER A 213 -0.05 4.78 -22.65
N VAL A 214 -0.66 3.88 -21.90
CA VAL A 214 -0.34 3.64 -20.49
C VAL A 214 0.05 2.18 -20.30
N SER A 215 1.27 1.95 -19.82
CA SER A 215 1.77 0.64 -19.41
C SER A 215 1.45 0.38 -17.94
N GLY A 216 1.02 -0.84 -17.63
CA GLY A 216 0.91 -1.35 -16.28
C GLY A 216 1.76 -2.60 -16.11
N GLY A 217 2.29 -2.80 -14.91
CA GLY A 217 3.07 -3.97 -14.58
C GLY A 217 2.90 -4.40 -13.12
N ILE A 218 2.98 -5.70 -12.89
CA ILE A 218 2.96 -6.35 -11.58
C ILE A 218 4.15 -7.32 -11.53
N ILE A 219 4.98 -7.17 -10.50
CA ILE A 219 6.13 -8.02 -10.23
C ILE A 219 5.88 -8.72 -8.91
N SER A 220 5.96 -10.04 -8.91
CA SER A 220 5.67 -10.87 -7.76
C SER A 220 6.74 -11.95 -7.55
N TRP A 221 6.99 -12.30 -6.29
CA TRP A 221 7.83 -13.43 -5.92
C TRP A 221 7.01 -14.38 -5.06
N GLN A 222 6.86 -15.63 -5.50
CA GLN A 222 6.09 -16.65 -4.78
C GLN A 222 4.69 -16.14 -4.42
N MET A 223 4.02 -15.53 -5.38
CA MET A 223 2.68 -14.94 -5.25
C MET A 223 2.58 -13.70 -4.36
N ASN A 224 3.69 -13.23 -3.78
CA ASN A 224 3.72 -11.98 -3.03
C ASN A 224 4.04 -10.84 -3.97
N LEU A 225 3.17 -9.83 -3.99
CA LEU A 225 3.41 -8.58 -4.72
C LEU A 225 4.67 -7.91 -4.18
N ILE A 226 5.67 -7.74 -5.03
CA ILE A 226 6.86 -6.94 -4.71
C ILE A 226 6.61 -5.50 -5.14
N LYS A 227 6.13 -5.33 -6.38
CA LYS A 227 6.00 -4.02 -7.01
C LYS A 227 4.87 -4.02 -8.02
N SER A 228 4.19 -2.89 -8.10
CA SER A 228 3.24 -2.61 -9.17
C SER A 228 3.45 -1.19 -9.65
N PHE A 229 3.11 -0.93 -10.91
CA PHE A 229 3.19 0.40 -11.49
C PHE A 229 2.15 0.60 -12.59
N SER A 230 1.83 1.87 -12.84
CA SER A 230 1.10 2.31 -14.01
C SER A 230 1.71 3.62 -14.49
N ARG A 231 2.26 3.62 -15.70
CA ARG A 231 3.05 4.74 -16.25
C ARG A 231 2.62 5.05 -17.68
N LYS A 232 2.59 6.34 -18.02
CA LYS A 232 2.45 6.76 -19.42
C LYS A 232 3.71 6.42 -20.19
N GLN A 233 3.54 5.88 -21.39
CA GLN A 233 4.63 5.63 -22.32
C GLN A 233 5.19 6.97 -22.81
N SER A 234 6.52 7.07 -22.89
CA SER A 234 7.21 8.25 -23.42
C SER A 234 7.07 8.36 -24.94
N VAL A 235 6.95 7.21 -25.62
CA VAL A 235 6.77 7.11 -27.07
C VAL A 235 5.30 6.82 -27.37
N VAL A 236 4.78 7.46 -28.41
CA VAL A 236 3.42 7.20 -28.91
C VAL A 236 3.44 5.90 -29.70
N ALA A 237 2.80 4.87 -29.17
CA ALA A 237 2.62 3.61 -29.88
C ALA A 237 1.65 3.76 -31.05
N LEU A 238 2.07 3.28 -32.22
CA LEU A 238 1.29 3.31 -33.46
C LEU A 238 0.27 2.16 -33.53
N SER A 239 0.41 1.15 -32.67
CA SER A 239 -0.50 0.00 -32.57
C SER A 239 -0.62 -0.48 -31.13
N SER A 240 -1.67 -1.24 -30.83
CA SER A 240 -1.80 -1.91 -29.53
C SER A 240 -0.65 -2.88 -29.25
N ALA A 241 -0.17 -3.60 -30.27
CA ALA A 241 0.96 -4.52 -30.14
C ALA A 241 2.26 -3.79 -29.76
N GLU A 242 2.51 -2.61 -30.33
CA GLU A 242 3.66 -1.79 -29.96
C GLU A 242 3.55 -1.24 -28.53
N ALA A 243 2.33 -0.87 -28.11
CA ALA A 243 2.07 -0.45 -26.74
C ALA A 243 2.32 -1.59 -25.75
N GLU A 244 1.85 -2.81 -26.05
CA GLU A 244 2.09 -4.00 -25.23
C GLU A 244 3.58 -4.36 -25.16
N LEU A 245 4.29 -4.33 -26.29
CA LEU A 245 5.75 -4.56 -26.32
C LEU A 245 6.50 -3.55 -25.45
N SER A 246 6.10 -2.27 -25.51
CA SER A 246 6.66 -1.23 -24.67
C SER A 246 6.39 -1.47 -23.18
N ALA A 247 5.19 -1.98 -22.82
CA ALA A 247 4.87 -2.35 -21.45
C ALA A 247 5.70 -3.54 -20.94
N LEU A 248 5.94 -4.53 -21.80
CA LEU A 248 6.80 -5.67 -21.49
C LEU A 248 8.23 -5.20 -21.22
N VAL A 249 8.79 -4.35 -22.09
CA VAL A 249 10.13 -3.79 -21.92
C VAL A 249 10.23 -2.98 -20.62
N GLU A 250 9.25 -2.15 -20.31
CA GLU A 250 9.23 -1.38 -19.06
C GLU A 250 9.14 -2.29 -17.82
N THR A 251 8.39 -3.40 -17.91
CA THR A 251 8.25 -4.34 -16.79
C THR A 251 9.55 -5.11 -16.53
N VAL A 252 10.28 -5.48 -17.58
CA VAL A 252 11.57 -6.19 -17.46
C VAL A 252 12.70 -5.28 -16.94
N LYS A 253 12.58 -3.96 -17.12
CA LYS A 253 13.57 -2.98 -16.61
C LYS A 253 13.52 -2.79 -15.09
N GLU A 254 12.40 -3.10 -14.46
CA GLU A 254 12.08 -2.76 -13.05
C GLU A 254 12.62 -3.74 -12.02
#